data_AF-A0A0P6Y1S4-F1
#
_entry.id   AF-A0A0P6Y1S4-F1
#
_cell.length_a   1.000
_cell.length_b   1.000
_cell.length_c   1.000
_cell.angle_alpha   90.00
_cell.angle_beta   90.00
_cell.angle_gamma   90.00
#
_symmetry.space_group_name_H-M   'P 1'
#
loop_
_entity.id
_entity.type
_entity.pdbx_description
1 polymer ?
#
loop_
_entity_poly.entity_id
_entity_poly.type
_entity_poly.pdbx_seq_one_letter_code
_entity_poly.pdbx_strand_id
1 'polypeptide(L)' 'MTIVILRPNESQEQLLKRFRKKVVKSGVLSTVRRKRWFISKSELRRLEQKKAIRRMKRRQMSRASE' A
#
# COMPACT_ATOMS: atom_id res chain seq x y z
N MET A 1 -9.05 -9.31 7.76
CA MET A 1 -8.13 -10.11 8.57
C MET A 1 -7.05 -10.70 7.66
N THR A 2 -5.77 -10.54 7.97
CA THR A 2 -4.66 -11.03 7.13
C THR A 2 -3.95 -12.18 7.82
N ILE A 3 -4.10 -13.40 7.28
CA ILE A 3 -3.47 -14.62 7.83
C ILE A 3 -2.42 -15.12 6.83
N VAL A 4 -1.26 -15.57 7.30
CA VAL A 4 -0.26 -16.25 6.46
C VAL A 4 0.14 -17.55 7.15
N ILE A 5 0.09 -18.65 6.39
CA ILE A 5 0.49 -19.98 6.85
C ILE A 5 1.94 -20.21 6.37
N LEU A 6 2.77 -20.74 7.28
CA LEU A 6 4.15 -21.14 7.01
C LEU A 6 4.17 -22.26 5.97
N ARG A 7 5.04 -22.13 4.97
CA ARG A 7 5.22 -23.16 3.94
C ARG A 7 6.36 -24.12 4.31
N PRO A 8 6.34 -25.38 3.83
CA PRO A 8 7.50 -26.25 3.91
C PRO A 8 8.70 -25.59 3.22
N ASN A 9 9.88 -25.65 3.85
CA ASN A 9 11.13 -25.04 3.36
C ASN A 9 11.16 -23.50 3.28
N GLU A 10 10.29 -22.80 4.00
CA GLU A 10 10.31 -21.35 4.09
C GLU A 10 11.12 -20.87 5.31
N SER A 11 11.99 -19.87 5.13
CA SER A 11 12.67 -19.23 6.25
C SER A 11 11.75 -18.24 6.96
N GLN A 12 12.00 -18.00 8.26
CA GLN A 12 11.18 -17.09 9.06
C GLN A 12 11.15 -15.66 8.49
N GLU A 13 12.24 -15.22 7.87
CA GLU A 13 12.31 -13.90 7.24
C GLU A 13 11.44 -13.81 5.97
N GLN A 14 11.37 -14.90 5.19
CA GLN A 14 10.51 -14.99 4.01
C GLN A 14 9.03 -14.93 4.41
N LEU A 15 8.66 -15.64 5.49
CA LEU A 15 7.32 -15.58 6.06
C LEU A 15 6.95 -14.14 6.45
N LEU A 16 7.83 -13.43 7.17
CA LEU A 16 7.62 -12.03 7.56
C LEU A 16 7.51 -11.09 6.34
N LYS A 17 8.30 -11.30 5.29
CA LYS A 17 8.20 -10.55 4.03
C LYS A 17 6.83 -10.75 3.37
N ARG A 18 6.31 -11.98 3.33
CA ARG A 18 4.97 -12.27 2.79
C ARG A 18 3.86 -11.68 3.64
N PHE A 19 3.96 -11.79 4.97
CA PHE A 19 3.00 -11.17 5.89
C PHE A 19 2.92 -9.66 5.66
N ARG A 20 4.07 -8.97 5.64
CA ARG A 20 4.13 -7.53 5.32
C ARG A 20 3.47 -7.21 3.98
N LYS A 21 3.78 -7.97 2.91
CA LYS A 21 3.13 -7.80 1.60
C LYS A 21 1.61 -7.98 1.68
N LYS A 22 1.11 -8.98 2.41
CA LYS A 22 -0.34 -9.24 2.57
C LYS A 22 -1.03 -8.12 3.36
N VAL A 23 -0.41 -7.62 4.43
CA VAL A 23 -0.91 -6.46 5.20
C VAL A 23 -0.97 -5.21 4.32
N VAL A 24 0.07 -4.90 3.57
CA VAL A 24 0.09 -3.76 2.65
C VAL A 24 -0.98 -3.91 1.56
N LYS A 25 -1.13 -5.10 0.98
CA LYS A 25 -2.15 -5.40 -0.03
C LYS A 25 -3.57 -5.25 0.52
N SER A 26 -3.81 -5.62 1.77
CA SER A 26 -5.12 -5.46 2.42
C SER A 26 -5.54 -4.00 2.59
N GLY A 27 -4.58 -3.06 2.64
CA GLY A 27 -4.87 -1.64 2.78
C GLY A 27 -5.53 -1.24 4.11
N VAL A 28 -5.58 -2.13 5.11
CA VAL A 28 -6.28 -1.84 6.38
C VAL A 28 -5.62 -0.67 7.12
N LEU A 29 -4.28 -0.68 7.22
CA LEU A 29 -3.52 0.38 7.89
C LEU A 29 -3.62 1.73 7.16
N SER A 30 -3.65 1.71 5.82
CA SER A 30 -3.79 2.94 5.03
C SER A 30 -5.20 3.54 5.18
N THR A 31 -6.22 2.69 5.30
CA THR A 31 -7.60 3.10 5.54
C THR A 31 -7.78 3.68 6.94
N VAL A 32 -7.26 3.02 7.97
CA VAL A 32 -7.29 3.51 9.35
C VAL A 32 -6.61 4.87 9.44
N ARG A 33 -5.39 5.01 8.88
CA ARG A 33 -4.69 6.31 8.88
C ARG A 33 -5.45 7.40 8.14
N ARG A 34 -6.12 7.07 7.03
CA ARG A 34 -6.94 8.04 6.27
C ARG A 34 -8.17 8.49 7.05
N LYS A 35 -8.77 7.61 7.85
CA LYS A 35 -9.97 7.88 8.66
C LYS A 35 -9.67 8.38 10.07
N ARG A 36 -8.39 8.51 10.47
CA ARG A 36 -7.97 8.87 11.83
C ARG A 36 -8.46 10.24 12.28
N TRP A 37 -8.50 11.20 11.36
CA TRP A 37 -8.92 12.57 11.62
C TRP A 37 -9.97 12.98 10.60
N PHE A 38 -10.86 13.88 10.99
CA PHE A 38 -11.78 14.51 10.05
C PHE A 38 -11.00 15.35 9.03
N ILE A 39 -11.34 15.19 7.76
CA ILE A 39 -10.78 15.96 6.65
C ILE A 39 -11.97 16.36 5.78
N SER A 40 -12.01 17.61 5.34
CA SER A 40 -13.09 18.09 4.49
C SER A 40 -13.08 17.40 3.12
N LYS A 41 -14.23 17.38 2.45
CA LYS A 41 -14.36 16.75 1.11
C LYS A 41 -13.43 17.38 0.08
N SER A 42 -13.15 18.68 0.19
CA SER A 42 -12.24 19.40 -0.70
C SER A 42 -10.79 18.97 -0.50
N GLU A 43 -10.32 18.88 0.74
CA GLU A 43 -8.97 18.39 1.07
C GLU A 43 -8.77 16.95 0.63
N LEU A 44 -9.78 16.09 0.82
CA LEU A 44 -9.74 14.71 0.34
C LEU A 44 -9.54 14.64 -1.18
N ARG A 45 -10.29 15.43 -1.96
CA ARG A 45 -10.15 15.50 -3.42
C ARG A 45 -8.76 15.96 -3.85
N ARG A 46 -8.21 17.00 -3.22
CA ARG A 46 -6.84 17.47 -3.50
C ARG A 46 -5.80 16.39 -3.22
N LEU A 47 -5.93 15.68 -2.10
CA LEU A 47 -5.02 14.61 -1.72
C LEU A 47 -5.08 13.43 -2.71
N GLU A 48 -6.27 13.06 -3.19
CA GLU A 48 -6.47 12.01 -4.19
C GLU A 48 -5.89 12.39 -5.55
N GLN A 49 -6.12 13.61 -6.02
CA GLN A 49 -5.54 14.13 -7.26
C GLN A 49 -4.00 14.11 -7.19
N LYS A 50 -3.42 14.61 -6.09
CA LYS A 50 -1.96 14.57 -5.86
C LYS A 50 -1.42 13.15 -5.84
N LYS A 51 -2.15 12.19 -5.24
CA LYS A 51 -1.78 10.76 -5.25
C LYS A 51 -1.87 10.15 -6.64
N ALA A 52 -2.87 10.51 -7.45
CA ALA A 52 -3.03 10.01 -8.82
C ALA A 52 -1.87 10.49 -9.71
N ILE A 53 -1.55 11.78 -9.69
CA ILE A 53 -0.42 12.36 -10.44
C ILE A 53 0.89 11.67 -10.07
N ARG A 54 1.16 11.47 -8.76
CA ARG A 54 2.37 10.76 -8.32
C ARG A 54 2.43 9.31 -8.83
N ARG A 55 1.30 8.60 -8.88
CA ARG A 55 1.25 7.24 -9.43
C ARG A 55 1.55 7.24 -10.93
N MET A 56 1.00 8.19 -11.69
CA MET A 56 1.28 8.31 -13.12
C MET A 56 2.76 8.60 -13.39
N LYS A 57 3.34 9.59 -12.70
CA LYS A 57 4.77 9.92 -12.83
C LYS A 57 5.67 8.72 -12.50
N ARG A 58 5.36 7.96 -11.45
CA ARG A 58 6.12 6.75 -11.10
C ARG A 58 6.06 5.68 -12.19
N ARG A 59 4.91 5.47 -12.83
CA ARG A 59 4.74 4.52 -13.94
C ARG A 59 5.52 4.93 -15.19
N GLN A 60 5.64 6.23 -15.45
CA GLN A 60 6.44 6.74 -16.56
C GLN A 60 7.92 6.48 -16.34
N MET A 61 8.43 6.77 -15.13
CA MET A 61 9.85 6.51 -14.81
C MET A 61 10.21 5.03 -14.89
N SER A 62 9.36 4.12 -14.40
CA SER A 62 9.64 2.68 -14.47
C SER A 62 9.70 2.13 -15.89
N ARG A 63 8.97 2.73 -16.84
CA ARG A 63 8.98 2.35 -18.26
C ARG A 63 10.15 2.94 -19.05
N ALA A 64 10.77 4.00 -18.55
CA ALA A 64 11.94 4.62 -19.18
C ALA A 64 13.27 3.97 -18.72
N SER A 65 13.21 3.10 -17.71
CA SER A 65 14.34 2.33 -17.18
C SER A 65 14.37 0.88 -17.68
N GLU A 66 13.37 0.48 -18.47
CA GLU A 66 13.37 -0.70 -19.34
C GLU A 66 13.90 -0.29 -20.71
#